data_AF-A0A7C2QMW5-F1
#
_entry.id   AF-A0A7C2QMW5-F1
#
_cell.length_a   1.000
_cell.length_b   1.000
_cell.length_c   1.000
_cell.angle_alpha   90.00
_cell.angle_beta   90.00
_cell.angle_gamma   90.00
#
_symmetry.space_group_name_H-M   'P 1'
#
loop_
_entity.id
_entity.type
_entity.pdbx_description
1 polymer ?
#
loop_
_entity_poly.entity_id
_entity_poly.type
_entity_poly.pdbx_seq_one_letter_code
_entity_poly.pdbx_strand_id
1 'polypeptide(L)'
;ARGAENLSTPAEAAGLMEILYRGEFISREVCEAILAILKKPKRTALSSGLPSDVVVASKPGGIPGVSTEWAIVYLKERPYVLVVMENYGIGEEASTAFRDISRTVYDYFWRLGRATRYGTYVDPTLLR
;
A
#
# COMPACT_ATOMS: atom_id res chain seq x y z
N ALA A 1 1.52 28.53 3.26
CA ALA A 1 1.60 27.32 4.11
C ALA A 1 3.08 26.94 4.21
N ARG A 2 3.61 26.60 5.41
CA ARG A 2 5.06 26.32 5.60
C ARG A 2 5.37 24.81 5.48
N GLY A 3 4.36 23.97 5.25
CA GLY A 3 4.53 22.53 5.12
C GLY A 3 4.77 21.81 6.46
N ALA A 4 4.55 22.49 7.59
CA ALA A 4 4.73 21.94 8.94
C ALA A 4 3.38 21.67 9.64
N GLU A 5 2.29 22.13 9.04
CA GLU A 5 0.95 22.12 9.62
C GLU A 5 0.18 20.80 9.41
N ASN A 6 0.51 20.01 8.38
CA ASN A 6 -0.18 18.78 8.04
C ASN A 6 0.71 17.58 8.33
N LEU A 7 0.63 17.06 9.55
CA LEU A 7 1.45 15.95 10.03
C LEU A 7 0.62 14.67 10.13
N SER A 8 1.31 13.54 9.97
CA SER A 8 0.79 12.20 10.24
C SER A 8 1.97 11.24 10.44
N THR A 9 1.68 10.06 10.95
CA THR A 9 2.61 8.94 11.07
C THR A 9 2.22 7.78 10.16
N PRO A 10 3.15 6.87 9.81
CA PRO A 10 2.79 5.67 9.05
C PRO A 10 1.70 4.83 9.71
N ALA A 11 1.68 4.77 11.04
CA ALA A 11 0.69 4.01 11.81
C ALA A 11 -0.72 4.61 11.71
N GLU A 12 -0.86 5.94 11.85
CA GLU A 12 -2.15 6.63 11.69
C GLU A 12 -2.71 6.47 10.27
N ALA A 13 -1.84 6.68 9.26
CA ALA A 13 -2.17 6.47 7.87
C ALA A 13 -2.61 5.03 7.60
N ALA A 14 -1.89 4.04 8.15
CA ALA A 14 -2.24 2.64 7.98
C ALA A 14 -3.59 2.31 8.64
N GLY A 15 -3.84 2.84 9.84
CA GLY A 15 -5.12 2.70 10.53
C GLY A 15 -6.29 3.27 9.72
N LEU A 16 -6.12 4.44 9.10
CA LEU A 16 -7.15 5.00 8.22
C LEU A 16 -7.41 4.12 7.00
N MET A 17 -6.36 3.64 6.33
CA MET A 17 -6.50 2.73 5.18
C MET A 17 -7.18 1.41 5.59
N GLU A 18 -6.90 0.90 6.79
CA GLU A 18 -7.57 -0.28 7.34
C GLU A 18 -9.06 -0.03 7.63
N ILE A 19 -9.41 1.10 8.24
CA ILE A 19 -10.81 1.51 8.46
C ILE A 19 -11.57 1.58 7.11
N LEU A 20 -10.96 2.17 6.08
CA LEU A 20 -11.54 2.22 4.74
C LEU A 20 -11.71 0.81 4.15
N TYR A 21 -10.69 -0.04 4.29
CA TYR A 21 -10.73 -1.43 3.79
C TYR A 21 -11.85 -2.25 4.47
N ARG A 22 -12.05 -2.08 5.78
CA ARG A 22 -13.08 -2.77 6.56
C ARG A 22 -14.49 -2.18 6.38
N GLY A 23 -14.59 -0.98 5.81
CA GLY A 23 -15.87 -0.30 5.60
C GLY A 23 -16.41 0.41 6.87
N GLU A 24 -15.52 0.84 7.76
CA GLU A 24 -15.85 1.27 9.13
C GLU A 24 -15.82 2.81 9.33
N PHE A 25 -15.59 3.61 8.27
CA PHE A 25 -15.46 5.07 8.43
C PHE A 25 -16.78 5.80 8.69
N ILE A 26 -17.73 5.75 7.74
CA ILE A 26 -19.05 6.39 7.82
C ILE A 26 -20.13 5.35 7.46
N SER A 27 -19.98 4.75 6.28
CA SER A 27 -20.74 3.58 5.85
C SER A 27 -19.88 2.78 4.86
N ARG A 28 -20.31 1.54 4.57
CA ARG A 28 -19.63 0.70 3.58
C ARG A 28 -19.63 1.35 2.20
N GLU A 29 -20.75 1.94 1.80
CA GLU A 29 -20.94 2.59 0.50
C GLU A 29 -19.99 3.80 0.35
N VAL A 30 -19.83 4.59 1.41
CA VAL A 30 -18.88 5.72 1.41
C VAL A 30 -17.44 5.21 1.29
N CYS A 31 -17.08 4.16 2.03
CA CYS A 31 -15.74 3.58 1.96
C CYS A 31 -15.44 3.02 0.56
N GLU A 32 -16.41 2.32 -0.05
CA GLU A 32 -16.30 1.80 -1.41
C GLU A 32 -16.13 2.93 -2.45
N ALA A 33 -16.87 4.04 -2.30
CA ALA A 33 -16.72 5.21 -3.16
C ALA A 33 -15.33 5.85 -3.03
N ILE A 34 -14.81 5.99 -1.80
CA ILE A 34 -13.46 6.49 -1.55
C ILE A 34 -12.43 5.54 -2.18
N LEU A 35 -12.53 4.24 -1.92
CA LEU A 35 -11.62 3.23 -2.45
C LEU A 35 -11.66 3.16 -3.97
N ALA A 36 -12.83 3.36 -4.61
CA ALA A 36 -12.95 3.43 -6.06
C ALA A 36 -12.12 4.59 -6.65
N ILE A 37 -12.11 5.75 -5.98
CA ILE A 37 -11.26 6.89 -6.38
C ILE A 37 -9.78 6.54 -6.18
N LEU A 38 -9.43 5.95 -5.03
CA LEU A 38 -8.06 5.56 -4.71
C LEU A 38 -7.52 4.46 -5.64
N LYS A 39 -8.38 3.61 -6.21
CA LYS A 39 -8.04 2.56 -7.19
C LYS A 39 -7.83 3.05 -8.62
N LYS A 40 -8.15 4.31 -8.93
CA LYS A 40 -7.89 4.86 -10.28
C LYS A 40 -6.41 4.68 -10.64
N PRO A 41 -6.06 4.32 -11.90
CA PRO A 41 -4.69 4.02 -12.29
C PRO A 41 -3.71 5.15 -11.95
N LYS A 42 -2.59 4.80 -11.31
CA LYS A 42 -1.49 5.70 -10.98
C LYS A 42 -0.18 4.94 -11.14
N ARG A 43 0.79 5.55 -11.81
CA ARG A 43 2.16 5.05 -11.86
C ARG A 43 2.94 5.72 -10.73
N THR A 44 3.27 4.96 -9.69
CA THR A 44 4.01 5.43 -8.52
C THR A 44 5.22 4.54 -8.29
N ALA A 45 6.16 5.00 -7.45
CA ALA A 45 7.29 4.19 -7.05
C ALA A 45 6.83 2.89 -6.37
N LEU A 46 5.83 2.96 -5.48
CA LEU A 46 5.27 1.79 -4.81
C LEU A 46 4.63 0.83 -5.81
N SER A 47 3.78 1.32 -6.74
CA SER A 47 3.12 0.44 -7.72
C SER A 47 4.11 -0.16 -8.71
N SER A 48 5.26 0.48 -8.96
CA SER A 48 6.34 -0.09 -9.79
C SER A 48 7.06 -1.28 -9.15
N GLY A 49 6.93 -1.47 -7.83
CA GLY A 49 7.45 -2.63 -7.10
C GLY A 49 6.54 -3.86 -7.15
N LEU A 50 5.36 -3.75 -7.78
CA LEU A 50 4.32 -4.78 -7.80
C LEU A 50 4.09 -5.31 -9.22
N PRO A 51 3.59 -6.55 -9.38
CA PRO A 51 3.10 -7.04 -10.66
C PRO A 51 1.95 -6.18 -11.20
N SER A 52 1.85 -6.06 -12.53
CA SER A 52 0.92 -5.14 -13.21
C SER A 52 -0.56 -5.48 -13.04
N ASP A 53 -0.88 -6.72 -12.69
CA ASP A 53 -2.23 -7.23 -12.47
C ASP A 53 -2.72 -7.02 -11.02
N VAL A 54 -1.84 -6.58 -10.12
CA VAL A 54 -2.21 -6.32 -8.72
C VAL A 54 -2.95 -4.98 -8.62
N VAL A 55 -4.20 -5.02 -8.16
CA VAL A 55 -4.98 -3.82 -7.89
C VAL A 55 -4.43 -3.12 -6.64
N VAL A 56 -4.25 -1.80 -6.73
CA VAL A 56 -3.78 -0.96 -5.63
C VAL A 56 -4.72 0.21 -5.45
N ALA A 57 -5.24 0.40 -4.24
CA ALA A 57 -5.84 1.67 -3.84
C ALA A 57 -4.75 2.50 -3.18
N SER A 58 -4.28 3.57 -3.83
CA SER A 58 -3.20 4.40 -3.27
C SER A 58 -3.45 5.90 -3.30
N LYS A 59 -2.84 6.55 -2.32
CA LYS A 59 -2.75 8.01 -2.18
C LYS A 59 -1.27 8.43 -2.08
N PRO A 60 -0.63 8.82 -3.19
CA PRO A 60 0.70 9.41 -3.15
C PRO A 60 0.65 10.86 -2.67
N GLY A 61 1.76 11.36 -2.16
CA GLY A 61 1.99 12.74 -1.77
C GLY A 61 3.48 13.06 -1.77
N GLY A 62 3.82 14.31 -2.08
CA GLY A 62 5.20 14.75 -2.06
C GLY A 62 5.32 16.27 -2.08
N ILE A 63 6.30 16.77 -1.36
CA ILE A 63 6.79 18.15 -1.38
C ILE A 63 8.33 18.09 -1.36
N PRO A 64 9.06 19.20 -1.64
CA PRO A 64 10.51 19.16 -1.57
C PRO A 64 11.02 18.62 -0.23
N GLY A 65 11.82 17.55 -0.28
CA GLY A 65 12.38 16.90 0.91
C GLY A 65 11.46 15.92 1.64
N VAL A 66 10.24 15.66 1.15
CA VAL A 66 9.30 14.73 1.81
C VAL A 66 8.50 13.97 0.76
N SER A 67 8.47 12.64 0.88
CA SER A 67 7.67 11.75 0.03
C SER A 67 6.79 10.84 0.88
N THR A 68 5.57 10.54 0.44
CA THR A 68 4.71 9.56 1.09
C THR A 68 3.78 8.84 0.12
N GLU A 69 3.49 7.58 0.39
CA GLU A 69 2.43 6.86 -0.30
C GLU A 69 1.74 5.90 0.67
N TRP A 70 0.40 5.97 0.69
CA TRP A 70 -0.45 5.09 1.49
C TRP A 70 -1.20 4.19 0.53
N ALA A 71 -1.10 2.87 0.72
CA ALA A 71 -1.64 1.91 -0.21
C ALA A 71 -2.35 0.74 0.49
N ILE A 72 -3.46 0.30 -0.08
CA ILE A 72 -3.99 -1.05 0.10
C ILE A 72 -3.62 -1.84 -1.16
N VAL A 73 -2.88 -2.93 -0.97
CA VAL A 73 -2.51 -3.86 -2.03
C VAL A 73 -3.47 -5.05 -1.98
N TYR A 74 -4.24 -5.23 -3.05
CA TYR A 74 -5.25 -6.29 -3.15
C TYR A 74 -4.63 -7.59 -3.68
N LEU A 75 -3.76 -8.19 -2.87
CA LEU A 75 -3.28 -9.56 -3.11
C LEU A 75 -4.39 -10.55 -2.71
N LYS A 76 -4.85 -11.38 -3.65
CA LYS A 76 -6.03 -12.26 -3.53
C LYS A 76 -6.20 -12.93 -2.16
N GLU A 77 -5.14 -13.59 -1.67
CA GLU A 77 -5.18 -14.40 -0.44
C GLU A 77 -4.81 -13.60 0.82
N ARG A 78 -4.10 -12.48 0.66
CA ARG A 78 -3.51 -11.71 1.77
C ARG A 78 -3.44 -10.23 1.40
N PRO A 79 -4.58 -9.53 1.33
CA PRO A 79 -4.57 -8.09 1.16
C PRO A 79 -3.86 -7.43 2.34
N TYR A 80 -3.10 -6.38 2.07
CA TYR A 80 -2.33 -5.68 3.11
C TYR A 80 -2.29 -4.18 2.87
N VAL A 81 -2.11 -3.44 3.96
CA VAL A 81 -1.80 -2.01 3.93
C VAL A 81 -0.30 -1.84 3.93
N LEU A 82 0.21 -0.96 3.06
CA LEU A 82 1.59 -0.52 3.05
C LEU A 82 1.62 1.00 3.05
N VAL A 83 2.32 1.57 4.04
CA VAL A 83 2.57 3.00 4.12
C VAL A 83 4.07 3.23 4.15
N VAL A 84 4.55 4.08 3.26
CA VAL A 84 5.94 4.55 3.25
C VAL A 84 5.93 6.07 3.37
N MET A 85 6.71 6.60 4.29
CA MET A 85 6.91 8.03 4.53
C MET A 85 8.40 8.27 4.65
N GLU A 86 8.89 9.29 3.97
CA GLU A 86 10.30 9.63 3.87
C GLU A 86 10.45 11.14 4.04
N ASN A 87 11.48 11.54 4.78
CA ASN A 87 11.85 12.93 5.01
C ASN A 87 13.35 13.13 4.79
N TYR A 88 13.71 14.38 4.46
CA TYR A 88 15.06 14.80 4.08
C TYR A 88 15.55 14.24 2.74
N GLY A 89 14.63 13.79 1.89
CA GLY A 89 14.92 13.17 0.61
C GLY A 89 15.45 14.14 -0.42
N ILE A 90 16.53 13.75 -1.08
CA ILE A 90 17.11 14.48 -2.20
C ILE A 90 17.24 13.50 -3.37
N GLY A 91 16.75 13.91 -4.55
CA GLY A 91 16.82 13.08 -5.75
C GLY A 91 15.89 11.86 -5.71
N GLU A 92 16.32 10.76 -6.33
CA GLU A 92 15.51 9.57 -6.60
C GLU A 92 15.65 8.45 -5.55
N GLU A 93 16.39 8.69 -4.47
CA GLU A 93 16.61 7.69 -3.41
C GLU A 93 15.29 7.25 -2.76
N ALA A 94 14.38 8.20 -2.52
CA ALA A 94 13.05 7.92 -2.01
C ALA A 94 12.25 7.01 -2.96
N SER A 95 12.21 7.33 -4.26
CA SER A 95 11.55 6.50 -5.28
C SER A 95 12.08 5.07 -5.28
N THR A 96 13.40 4.90 -5.18
CA THR A 96 14.04 3.57 -5.13
C THR A 96 13.65 2.81 -3.88
N ALA A 97 13.73 3.44 -2.70
CA ALA A 97 13.35 2.83 -1.44
C ALA A 97 11.88 2.38 -1.43
N PHE A 98 10.96 3.20 -1.95
CA PHE A 98 9.53 2.88 -1.99
C PHE A 98 9.26 1.64 -2.86
N ARG A 99 9.90 1.56 -4.03
CA ARG A 99 9.79 0.41 -4.92
C ARG A 99 10.32 -0.85 -4.26
N ASP A 100 11.50 -0.78 -3.65
CA ASP A 100 12.19 -1.95 -3.12
C ASP A 100 11.49 -2.47 -1.84
N ILE A 101 10.96 -1.57 -1.00
CA ILE A 101 10.08 -1.92 0.13
C ILE A 101 8.81 -2.58 -0.38
N SER A 102 8.14 -1.97 -1.38
CA SER A 102 6.91 -2.52 -1.97
C SER A 102 7.10 -3.94 -2.48
N ARG A 103 8.17 -4.18 -3.24
CA ARG A 103 8.54 -5.50 -3.75
C ARG A 103 8.81 -6.51 -2.63
N THR A 104 9.57 -6.10 -1.61
CA THR A 104 9.92 -6.98 -0.49
C THR A 104 8.69 -7.42 0.29
N VAL A 105 7.79 -6.48 0.60
CA VAL A 105 6.55 -6.75 1.34
C VAL A 105 5.59 -7.60 0.50
N TYR A 106 5.46 -7.30 -0.80
CA TYR A 106 4.68 -8.12 -1.72
C TYR A 106 5.17 -9.56 -1.74
N ASP A 107 6.47 -9.78 -1.95
CA ASP A 107 7.04 -11.10 -2.03
C ASP A 107 6.84 -11.88 -0.72
N TYR A 108 6.91 -11.21 0.43
CA TYR A 108 6.63 -11.81 1.74
C TYR A 108 5.17 -12.27 1.85
N PHE A 109 4.19 -11.40 1.60
CA PHE A 109 2.77 -11.77 1.69
C PHE A 109 2.35 -12.75 0.60
N TRP A 110 2.95 -12.69 -0.59
CA TRP A 110 2.74 -13.65 -1.66
C TRP A 110 3.16 -15.06 -1.25
N ARG A 111 4.33 -15.19 -0.59
CA ARG A 111 4.82 -16.48 -0.05
C ARG A 111 3.91 -16.97 1.07
N LEU A 112 3.55 -16.11 2.01
CA LEU A 112 2.63 -16.48 3.10
C LEU A 112 1.23 -16.87 2.61
N GLY A 113 0.74 -16.26 1.53
CA GLY A 113 -0.55 -16.59 0.91
C GLY A 113 -0.54 -17.95 0.22
N ARG A 114 0.65 -18.48 -0.07
CA ARG A 114 0.89 -19.78 -0.70
C ARG A 114 1.66 -20.70 0.23
N ALA A 115 1.44 -20.58 1.53
CA ALA A 115 2.08 -21.44 2.52
C ALA A 115 1.05 -22.01 3.49
N THR A 116 1.27 -23.25 3.92
CA THR A 116 0.58 -23.80 5.09
C THR A 116 0.97 -23.01 6.34
N ARG A 117 0.24 -23.20 7.44
CA ARG A 117 0.60 -22.65 8.77
C ARG A 117 1.99 -23.10 9.28
N TYR A 118 2.61 -24.09 8.62
CA TYR A 118 3.94 -24.62 8.95
C TYR A 118 5.02 -24.22 7.92
N GLY A 119 4.69 -23.40 6.92
CA GLY A 119 5.65 -22.84 5.97
C GLY A 119 5.86 -23.65 4.69
N THR A 120 5.15 -24.76 4.48
CA THR A 120 5.22 -25.52 3.22
C THR A 120 4.50 -24.78 2.10
N TYR A 121 5.13 -24.63 0.94
CA TYR A 121 4.49 -24.07 -0.24
C TYR A 121 3.22 -24.84 -0.64
N VAL A 122 2.18 -24.11 -1.01
CA VAL A 122 0.90 -24.62 -1.54
C VAL A 122 0.75 -24.06 -2.94
N ASP A 123 0.59 -24.96 -3.92
CA ASP A 123 0.31 -24.58 -5.29
C ASP A 123 -0.98 -23.75 -5.33
N PRO A 124 -0.98 -22.56 -5.97
CA PRO A 124 -2.16 -21.71 -6.01
C PRO A 124 -3.38 -22.34 -6.69
N THR A 125 -3.23 -23.38 -7.52
CA THR A 125 -4.36 -24.17 -8.06
C THR A 125 -5.08 -25.00 -6.99
N LEU A 126 -4.45 -25.24 -5.84
CA LEU A 126 -5.00 -25.99 -4.72
C LEU A 126 -5.64 -25.08 -3.65
N LEU A 127 -5.47 -23.75 -3.77
CA LEU A 127 -6.13 -22.76 -2.92
C LEU A 127 -7.57 -22.57 -3.41
N ARG A 128 -8.53 -23.12 -2.65
CA ARG A 128 -9.98 -23.01 -2.91
C ARG A 128 -10.54 -21.66 -2.47
#